data_AF-A0A417S5G1-F1
#
_entry.id   AF-A0A417S5G1-F1
#
_cell.length_a   1.000
_cell.length_b   1.000
_cell.length_c   1.000
_cell.angle_alpha   90.00
_cell.angle_beta   90.00
_cell.angle_gamma   90.00
#
_symmetry.space_group_name_H-M   'P 1'
#
loop_
_entity.id
_entity.type
_entity.pdbx_description
1 polymer ?
#
loop_
_entity_poly.entity_id
_entity_poly.type
_entity_poly.pdbx_seq_one_letter_code
_entity_poly.pdbx_strand_id
1 'polypeptide(L)'
;EILMLGRGLHYGIWIVTQRADAALFANGSRDNFMCILALGRLSKEQKNMLFSGEELPERSYQQGEGVILLDGREVEEVKIPWVTDVPGWRKHMLDTLGQSADGNVRREG
;
A
#
# COMPACT_ATOMS: atom_id res chain seq x y z
N GLU A 1 -4.08 6.98 -16.03
CA GLU A 1 -5.44 7.51 -15.79
C GLU A 1 -6.11 6.94 -14.55
N ILE A 2 -6.26 5.60 -14.39
CA ILE A 2 -6.91 5.01 -13.20
C ILE A 2 -6.28 5.48 -11.87
N LEU A 3 -4.95 5.55 -11.78
CA LEU A 3 -4.28 6.04 -10.56
C LEU A 3 -4.66 7.48 -10.19
N MET A 4 -4.94 8.33 -11.18
CA MET A 4 -5.26 9.75 -10.96
C MET A 4 -6.75 9.96 -10.67
N LEU A 5 -7.63 9.27 -11.40
CA LEU A 5 -9.08 9.51 -11.37
C LEU A 5 -9.84 8.54 -10.47
N GLY A 6 -9.27 7.37 -10.17
CA GLY A 6 -9.95 6.30 -9.44
C GLY A 6 -10.49 6.76 -8.08
N ARG A 7 -9.71 7.58 -7.35
CA ARG A 7 -10.11 8.12 -6.05
C ARG A 7 -11.44 8.89 -6.11
N GLY A 8 -11.62 9.75 -7.11
CA GLY A 8 -12.85 10.54 -7.27
C GLY A 8 -14.05 9.72 -7.73
N LEU A 9 -13.80 8.53 -8.30
CA LEU A 9 -14.82 7.61 -8.80
C LEU A 9 -15.05 6.41 -7.88
N HIS A 10 -14.48 6.41 -6.67
CA HIS A 10 -14.53 5.31 -5.72
C HIS A 10 -13.96 3.97 -6.23
N TYR A 11 -12.96 4.05 -7.12
CA TYR A 11 -12.18 2.89 -7.58
C TYR A 11 -10.77 2.92 -7.01
N GLY A 12 -10.35 1.80 -6.42
CA GLY A 12 -8.98 1.56 -5.97
C GLY A 12 -8.29 0.50 -6.83
N ILE A 13 -6.97 0.59 -6.91
CA ILE A 13 -6.13 -0.44 -7.54
C ILE A 13 -4.97 -0.80 -6.61
N TRP A 14 -4.66 -2.08 -6.53
CA TRP A 14 -3.44 -2.58 -5.89
C TRP A 14 -2.49 -3.09 -6.97
N ILE A 15 -1.25 -2.61 -6.94
CA ILE A 15 -0.20 -3.02 -7.86
C ILE A 15 0.92 -3.65 -7.03
N VAL A 16 1.27 -4.88 -7.37
CA VAL A 16 2.32 -5.65 -6.70
C VAL A 16 3.40 -5.99 -7.73
N THR A 17 4.64 -5.58 -7.45
CA THR A 17 5.80 -5.85 -8.31
C THR A 17 7.03 -6.14 -7.45
N GLN A 18 7.96 -6.93 -7.97
CA GLN A 18 9.28 -7.13 -7.35
C GLN A 18 10.24 -5.97 -7.64
N ARG A 19 10.05 -5.26 -8.76
CA ARG A 19 10.84 -4.10 -9.15
C ARG A 19 9.92 -2.99 -9.60
N ALA A 20 9.90 -1.92 -8.81
CA ALA A 20 9.28 -0.67 -9.18
C ALA A 20 10.38 0.24 -9.75
N ASP A 21 10.44 0.32 -11.09
CA ASP A 21 11.35 1.20 -11.81
C ASP A 21 10.58 2.23 -12.65
N ALA A 22 11.31 3.21 -13.17
CA ALA A 22 10.74 4.35 -13.91
C ALA A 22 10.02 3.93 -15.20
N ALA A 23 10.30 2.74 -15.74
CA ALA A 23 9.58 2.23 -16.91
C ALA A 23 8.16 1.77 -16.51
N LEU A 24 8.01 1.20 -15.32
CA LEU A 24 6.70 0.80 -14.80
C LEU A 24 5.86 2.00 -14.33
N PHE A 25 6.50 3.02 -13.76
CA PHE A 25 5.83 4.23 -13.25
C PHE A 25 6.42 5.50 -13.86
N ALA A 26 6.16 5.69 -15.15
CA ALA A 26 6.64 6.85 -15.91
C ALA A 26 5.90 8.15 -15.54
N ASN A 27 6.51 9.28 -15.89
CA ASN A 27 5.89 10.62 -15.89
C ASN A 27 5.24 11.04 -14.56
N GLY A 28 5.86 10.70 -13.41
CA GLY A 28 5.33 11.05 -12.09
C GLY A 28 4.04 10.31 -11.71
N SER A 29 3.64 9.27 -12.47
CA SER A 29 2.44 8.48 -12.16
C SER A 29 2.45 7.91 -10.74
N ARG A 30 3.63 7.70 -10.17
CA ARG A 30 3.84 7.26 -8.79
C ARG A 30 3.29 8.21 -7.72
N ASP A 31 3.24 9.51 -8.00
CA ASP A 31 2.78 10.52 -7.04
C ASP A 31 1.27 10.41 -6.80
N ASN A 32 0.58 9.59 -7.60
CA ASN A 32 -0.84 9.29 -7.44
C ASN A 32 -1.11 8.07 -6.54
N PHE A 33 -0.07 7.37 -6.04
CA PHE A 33 -0.27 6.33 -5.04
C PHE A 33 -0.52 6.95 -3.67
N MET A 34 -1.68 6.66 -3.09
CA MET A 34 -2.01 7.06 -1.71
C MET A 34 -1.33 6.17 -0.66
N CYS A 35 -0.81 5.01 -1.09
CA CYS A 35 -0.16 4.05 -0.22
C CYS A 35 0.97 3.37 -0.98
N ILE A 36 2.16 3.32 -0.39
CA ILE A 36 3.32 2.63 -0.91
C ILE A 36 3.84 1.70 0.19
N LEU A 37 3.79 0.39 -0.05
CA LEU A 37 4.35 -0.63 0.82
C LEU A 37 5.57 -1.25 0.14
N ALA A 38 6.72 -1.18 0.79
CA ALA A 38 7.96 -1.74 0.27
C ALA A 38 8.59 -2.68 1.30
N LEU A 39 8.65 -3.97 0.95
CA LEU A 39 9.13 -5.04 1.82
C LEU A 39 10.53 -5.50 1.42
N GLY A 40 11.27 -6.02 2.40
CA GLY A 40 12.61 -6.56 2.21
C GLY A 40 13.63 -5.51 1.82
N ARG A 41 14.66 -5.94 1.10
CA ARG A 41 15.81 -5.08 0.76
C ARG A 41 15.50 -4.21 -0.46
N LEU A 42 15.49 -2.90 -0.27
CA LEU A 42 15.36 -1.92 -1.34
C LEU A 42 16.72 -1.41 -1.79
N SER A 43 16.92 -1.29 -3.10
CA SER A 43 18.10 -0.59 -3.65
C SER A 43 18.01 0.91 -3.36
N LYS A 44 19.14 1.62 -3.42
CA LYS A 44 19.16 3.10 -3.29
C LYS A 44 18.25 3.78 -4.33
N GLU A 45 18.23 3.25 -5.55
CA GLU A 45 17.38 3.74 -6.63
C GLU A 45 15.89 3.55 -6.31
N GLN A 46 15.49 2.38 -5.83
CA GLN A 46 14.10 2.10 -5.45
C GLN A 46 13.65 2.97 -4.28
N LYS A 47 14.53 3.19 -3.28
CA LYS A 47 14.27 4.10 -2.16
C LYS A 47 13.97 5.51 -2.67
N ASN A 48 14.88 6.07 -3.47
CA ASN A 48 14.71 7.41 -4.04
C ASN A 48 13.50 7.52 -4.97
N MET A 49 13.17 6.43 -5.67
CA MET A 49 12.05 6.42 -6.60
C MET A 49 10.70 6.35 -5.88
N LEU A 50 10.56 5.51 -4.85
CA LEU A 50 9.29 5.22 -4.19
C LEU A 50 9.00 6.15 -3.01
N PHE A 51 10.04 6.64 -2.34
CA PHE A 51 9.95 7.43 -1.11
C PHE A 51 10.70 8.75 -1.29
N SER A 52 10.47 9.41 -2.43
CA SER A 52 11.19 10.63 -2.80
C SER A 52 10.84 11.75 -1.82
N GLY A 53 11.85 12.31 -1.16
CA GLY A 53 11.67 13.37 -0.16
C GLY A 53 11.41 12.85 1.26
N GLU A 54 11.26 11.54 1.44
CA GLU A 54 11.07 10.94 2.76
C GLU A 54 12.40 10.50 3.38
N GLU A 55 12.51 10.65 4.70
CA GLU A 55 13.60 10.05 5.46
C GLU A 55 13.29 8.57 5.75
N LEU A 56 14.13 7.68 5.23
CA LEU A 56 13.98 6.24 5.46
C LEU A 56 14.90 5.75 6.57
N PRO A 57 14.45 4.81 7.43
CA PRO A 57 15.31 4.18 8.42
C PRO A 57 16.54 3.50 7.78
N GLU A 58 17.70 3.66 8.40
CA GLU A 58 18.92 2.93 8.04
C GLU A 58 18.87 1.50 8.59
N ARG A 59 18.03 0.66 7.98
CA ARG A 59 17.84 -0.74 8.37
C ARG A 59 17.89 -1.68 7.17
N SER A 60 18.39 -2.89 7.42
CA SER A 60 18.25 -4.02 6.50
C SER A 60 17.04 -4.85 6.90
N TYR A 61 15.95 -4.73 6.14
CA TYR A 61 14.72 -5.49 6.39
C TYR A 61 14.85 -6.95 5.98
N GLN A 62 14.26 -7.83 6.78
CA GLN A 62 14.13 -9.26 6.49
C GLN A 62 12.80 -9.55 5.77
N GLN A 63 12.55 -10.82 5.45
CA GLN A 63 11.28 -11.25 4.86
C GLN A 63 10.11 -10.82 5.76
N GLY A 64 9.11 -10.18 5.15
CA GLY A 64 7.94 -9.66 5.83
C GLY A 64 8.17 -8.35 6.60
N GLU A 65 9.37 -7.79 6.60
CA GLU A 65 9.66 -6.47 7.20
C GLU A 65 9.84 -5.43 6.10
N GLY A 66 9.55 -4.17 6.38
CA GLY A 66 9.68 -3.10 5.41
C GLY A 66 9.22 -1.75 5.92
N VAL A 67 8.86 -0.89 4.97
CA VAL A 67 8.31 0.44 5.24
C VAL A 67 7.00 0.66 4.49
N ILE A 68 6.13 1.46 5.07
CA ILE A 68 4.90 1.95 4.45
C ILE A 68 4.87 3.47 4.46
N LEU A 69 4.45 4.05 3.35
CA LEU A 69 4.07 5.46 3.25
C LEU A 69 2.58 5.53 2.99
N LEU A 70 1.87 6.28 3.82
CA LEU A 70 0.43 6.51 3.70
C LEU A 70 0.18 7.99 3.45
N ASP A 71 -0.81 8.32 2.62
CA ASP A 71 -1.18 9.69 2.31
C ASP A 71 -1.37 10.54 3.58
N GLY A 72 -0.64 11.65 3.67
CA GLY A 72 -0.64 12.55 4.82
C GLY A 72 0.07 12.05 6.08
N ARG A 73 0.89 10.99 5.99
CA ARG A 73 1.69 10.47 7.11
C ARG A 73 3.16 10.34 6.75
N GLU A 74 4.00 10.36 7.77
CA GLU A 74 5.41 10.01 7.66
C GLU A 74 5.60 8.52 7.35
N VAL A 75 6.79 8.15 6.88
CA VAL A 75 7.14 6.74 6.64
C VAL A 75 7.18 5.97 7.96
N GLU A 76 6.49 4.84 8.00
CA GLU A 76 6.45 3.94 9.16
C GLU A 76 7.11 2.59 8.83
N GLU A 77 7.84 2.01 9.79
CA GLU A 77 8.30 0.63 9.69
C GLU A 77 7.14 -0.36 9.91
N VAL A 78 7.09 -1.42 9.11
CA VAL A 78 6.03 -2.43 9.19
C VAL A 78 6.59 -3.85 9.25
N LYS A 79 5.82 -4.72 9.89
CA LYS A 79 6.06 -6.17 9.94
C LYS A 79 4.78 -6.92 9.60
N ILE A 80 4.83 -7.66 8.49
CA ILE A 80 3.74 -8.44 7.97
C ILE A 80 3.75 -9.83 8.65
N PRO A 81 2.64 -10.22 9.31
CA PRO A 81 2.56 -11.53 9.95
C PRO A 81 2.50 -12.64 8.89
N TRP A 82 3.03 -13.81 9.25
CA TRP A 82 2.83 -15.01 8.46
C TRP A 82 1.40 -15.52 8.65
N VAL A 83 0.63 -15.56 7.55
CA VAL A 83 -0.75 -16.05 7.56
C VAL A 83 -0.77 -17.56 7.36
N THR A 84 -1.17 -18.30 8.40
CA THR A 84 -1.28 -19.77 8.36
C THR A 84 -2.69 -20.26 8.02
N ASP A 85 -3.72 -19.53 8.44
CA ASP A 85 -5.13 -19.87 8.21
C ASP A 85 -5.74 -18.96 7.13
N VAL A 86 -5.39 -19.22 5.87
CA VAL A 86 -5.92 -18.46 4.72
C VAL A 86 -7.46 -18.50 4.66
N PRO A 87 -8.14 -19.65 4.85
CA PRO A 87 -9.61 -19.68 4.88
C PRO A 87 -10.22 -18.81 5.98
N GLY A 88 -9.70 -18.88 7.21
CA GLY A 88 -10.19 -18.07 8.32
C GLY A 88 -10.01 -16.57 8.06
N TRP A 89 -8.84 -16.17 7.55
CA TRP A 89 -8.58 -14.78 7.17
C TRP A 89 -9.48 -14.29 6.04
N ARG A 90 -9.73 -15.11 5.02
CA ARG A 90 -10.68 -14.76 3.96
C ARG A 90 -12.08 -14.50 4.52
N LYS A 91 -12.57 -15.40 5.39
CA LYS A 91 -13.87 -15.22 6.04
C LYS A 91 -13.90 -13.91 6.84
N HIS A 92 -12.88 -13.68 7.66
CA HIS A 92 -12.79 -12.46 8.47
C HIS A 92 -12.78 -11.17 7.63
N MET A 93 -12.07 -11.16 6.49
CA MET A 93 -12.09 -10.01 5.56
C MET A 93 -13.49 -9.76 5.00
N LEU A 94 -14.18 -10.82 4.55
CA LEU A 94 -15.53 -10.71 4.01
C LEU A 94 -16.54 -10.24 5.06
N ASP A 95 -16.46 -10.79 6.28
CA ASP A 95 -17.32 -10.40 7.40
C ASP A 95 -17.10 -8.91 7.75
N THR A 96 -15.86 -8.45 7.78
CA THR A 96 -15.50 -7.04 8.06
C THR A 96 -16.00 -6.09 6.97
N LEU A 97 -15.86 -6.47 5.70
CA LEU A 97 -16.36 -5.69 4.57
C LEU A 97 -17.89 -5.63 4.56
N GLY A 98 -18.57 -6.74 4.87
CA GLY A 98 -20.02 -6.79 5.00
C GLY A 98 -20.54 -5.86 6.10
N GLN A 99 -19.91 -5.88 7.28
CA GLN A 99 -20.24 -4.98 8.39
C GLN A 99 -20.02 -3.50 8.04
N SER A 100 -18.98 -3.20 7.27
CA SER A 100 -18.67 -1.83 6.85
C SER A 100 -19.69 -1.30 5.82
N ALA A 101 -20.17 -2.16 4.92
CA ALA A 101 -21.23 -1.82 3.97
C ALA A 101 -22.56 -1.54 4.70
N ASP A 102 -22.93 -2.39 5.66
CA ASP A 102 -24.17 -2.22 6.45
C ASP A 102 -24.13 -0.99 7.38
N GLY A 103 -22.95 -0.64 7.89
CA GLY A 103 -22.74 0.54 8.72
C GLY A 103 -22.91 1.86 7.97
N ASN A 104 -22.59 1.91 6.67
CA ASN A 104 -22.78 3.09 5.83
C ASN A 104 -24.25 3.32 5.47
N VAL A 105 -25.03 2.26 5.23
CA VAL A 105 -26.48 2.36 4.95
C VAL A 105 -27.25 2.96 6.13
N ARG A 106 -26.79 2.76 7.36
CA ARG A 106 -27.44 3.30 8.57
C ARG A 106 -27.09 4.76 8.90
N ARG A 107 -26.10 5.36 8.22
CA ARG A 107 -25.69 6.75 8.46
C ARG A 107 -26.34 7.75 7.49
N GLU A 108 -27.08 7.27 6.49
CA GLU A 108 -27.84 8.09 5.53
C GLU A 108 -29.36 8.12 5.80
N GLY A 109 -29.79 7.68 7.00
CA GLY A 109 -31.20 7.69 7.44
C GLY A 109 -31.52 8.83 8.40
#